data_AF-A0A7S7SJZ4-F1
#
_entry.id   AF-A0A7S7SJZ4-F1
#
_cell.length_a   1.000
_cell.length_b   1.000
_cell.length_c   1.000
_cell.angle_alpha   90.00
_cell.angle_beta   90.00
_cell.angle_gamma   90.00
#
_symmetry.space_group_name_H-M   'P 1'
#
loop_
_entity.id
_entity.type
_entity.pdbx_description
1 polymer ?
#
loop_
_entity_poly.entity_id
_entity_poly.type
_entity_poly.pdbx_seq_one_letter_code
_entity_poly.pdbx_strand_id
1 'polypeptide(L)'
;MPGWNRRDALCLLGAAAWPIPTWAEEPWAAKKPAEWNEKELQHILSDSPWAKPVSVTVGSTMPSGGGGGRGRGGRGGGGGATPTADAGGAPTESGGGGRGVTNDGPVAAPSVIYTVRWMSALPMKMALVYSKMGAEAATSPQAKAFLEKEDQFYVINVSGPPRKNEAATERPRQLTPRVEAEIKEATSLSWKAHDKLQPLVVQVSQTNSFAFSFSFPRTHLIELEDKEVEFATKLGELSIKRKFKLKDMMFEGKLAL
;
A
#
# COMPACT_ATOMS: atom_id res chain seq x y z
N MET A 1 -51.10 0.97 61.08
CA MET A 1 -50.15 2.13 61.11
C MET A 1 -48.79 1.60 61.53
N PRO A 2 -47.67 2.29 61.23
CA PRO A 2 -47.10 2.83 59.99
C PRO A 2 -45.81 2.04 59.61
N GLY A 3 -45.32 1.95 58.38
CA GLY A 3 -44.67 3.01 57.60
C GLY A 3 -43.44 2.41 56.90
N TRP A 4 -43.57 2.12 55.60
CA TRP A 4 -42.53 1.50 54.75
C TRP A 4 -41.40 2.50 54.50
N ASN A 5 -40.15 2.11 54.79
CA ASN A 5 -38.98 2.94 54.56
C ASN A 5 -38.59 2.97 53.09
N ARG A 6 -38.52 4.20 52.56
CA ARG A 6 -38.00 4.56 51.24
C ARG A 6 -36.50 4.32 51.22
N ARG A 7 -36.04 3.18 50.71
CA ARG A 7 -34.67 2.94 50.20
C ARG A 7 -34.64 1.59 49.47
N ASP A 8 -35.60 1.40 48.56
CA ASP A 8 -35.44 0.51 47.43
C ASP A 8 -34.48 1.16 46.43
N ALA A 9 -33.54 0.37 45.89
CA ALA A 9 -33.52 0.08 44.46
C ALA A 9 -32.21 -0.65 44.11
N LEU A 10 -32.33 -1.93 43.80
CA LEU A 10 -31.37 -2.70 43.03
C LEU A 10 -31.10 -1.99 41.69
N CYS A 11 -29.88 -1.55 41.45
CA CYS A 11 -29.40 -1.25 40.10
C CYS A 11 -28.70 -2.49 39.54
N LEU A 12 -29.47 -3.37 38.90
CA LEU A 12 -28.96 -4.30 37.89
C LEU A 12 -28.50 -3.47 36.69
N LEU A 13 -27.21 -3.17 36.63
CA LEU A 13 -26.59 -2.63 35.41
C LEU A 13 -26.46 -3.78 34.40
N GLY A 14 -27.44 -3.86 33.49
CA GLY A 14 -27.28 -4.60 32.25
C GLY A 14 -26.17 -3.94 31.44
N ALA A 15 -25.00 -4.58 31.41
CA ALA A 15 -23.94 -4.22 30.49
C ALA A 15 -24.45 -4.53 29.07
N ALA A 16 -24.89 -3.51 28.35
CA ALA A 16 -25.04 -3.57 26.91
C ALA A 16 -23.65 -3.80 26.33
N ALA A 17 -23.31 -5.08 26.08
CA ALA A 17 -22.14 -5.45 25.32
C ALA A 17 -22.36 -4.93 23.89
N TRP A 18 -21.78 -3.77 23.58
CA TRP A 18 -21.62 -3.38 22.18
C TRP A 18 -20.80 -4.46 21.50
N PRO A 19 -21.24 -4.97 20.33
CA PRO A 19 -20.47 -5.94 19.59
C PRO A 19 -19.12 -5.30 19.28
N ILE A 20 -18.07 -5.82 19.91
CA ILE A 20 -16.71 -5.54 19.47
C ILE A 20 -16.68 -6.00 18.02
N PRO A 21 -16.30 -5.15 17.05
CA PRO A 21 -16.12 -5.60 15.69
C PRO A 21 -15.09 -6.73 15.75
N THR A 22 -15.56 -7.97 15.61
CA THR A 22 -14.68 -9.10 15.38
C THR A 22 -14.03 -8.79 14.05
N TRP A 23 -12.76 -8.39 14.08
CA TRP A 23 -11.92 -8.48 12.90
C TRP A 23 -12.14 -9.89 12.39
N ALA A 24 -12.70 -10.04 11.20
CA ALA A 24 -12.68 -11.34 10.54
C ALA A 24 -11.21 -11.77 10.59
N GLU A 25 -10.92 -12.90 11.22
CA GLU A 25 -9.54 -13.36 11.33
C GLU A 25 -8.98 -13.45 9.91
N GLU A 26 -7.84 -12.78 9.69
CA GLU A 26 -7.25 -12.67 8.36
C GLU A 26 -6.99 -14.07 7.79
N PRO A 27 -7.20 -14.32 6.48
CA PRO A 27 -7.19 -15.68 5.93
C PRO A 27 -5.86 -16.42 6.16
N TRP A 28 -4.74 -15.69 6.15
CA TRP A 28 -3.40 -16.22 6.43
C TRP A 28 -3.13 -16.54 7.90
N ALA A 29 -3.96 -16.05 8.83
CA ALA A 29 -3.89 -16.35 10.25
C ALA A 29 -4.92 -17.42 10.67
N ALA A 30 -6.08 -17.43 10.03
CA ALA A 30 -7.24 -18.22 10.42
C ALA A 30 -7.33 -19.60 9.77
N LYS A 31 -6.81 -19.73 8.54
CA LYS A 31 -7.10 -20.86 7.66
C LYS A 31 -5.85 -21.51 7.11
N LYS A 32 -5.98 -22.81 6.80
CA LYS A 32 -4.97 -23.51 6.01
C LYS A 32 -5.02 -23.02 4.56
N PRO A 33 -3.86 -23.02 3.85
CA PRO A 33 -3.80 -22.59 2.46
C PRO A 33 -4.82 -23.25 1.52
N ALA A 34 -5.11 -24.53 1.74
CA ALA A 34 -6.07 -25.30 0.95
C ALA A 34 -7.54 -24.85 1.10
N GLU A 35 -7.84 -24.05 2.11
CA GLU A 35 -9.18 -23.56 2.43
C GLU A 35 -9.40 -22.12 1.94
N TRP A 36 -8.37 -21.47 1.38
CA TRP A 36 -8.50 -20.13 0.83
C TRP A 36 -9.32 -20.14 -0.44
N ASN A 37 -10.41 -19.37 -0.44
CA ASN A 37 -11.17 -19.12 -1.67
C ASN A 37 -10.53 -18.01 -2.52
N GLU A 38 -11.04 -17.80 -3.73
CA GLU A 38 -10.51 -16.81 -4.67
C GLU A 38 -10.42 -15.39 -4.11
N LYS A 39 -11.42 -14.95 -3.32
CA LYS A 39 -11.39 -13.61 -2.72
C LYS A 39 -10.31 -13.48 -1.65
N GLU A 40 -10.08 -14.56 -0.89
CA GLU A 40 -9.04 -14.61 0.13
C GLU A 40 -7.65 -14.68 -0.48
N LEU A 41 -7.48 -15.43 -1.58
CA LEU A 41 -6.25 -15.43 -2.37
C LEU A 41 -5.94 -14.04 -2.90
N GLN A 42 -6.95 -13.36 -3.48
CA GLN A 42 -6.79 -11.97 -3.93
C GLN A 42 -6.46 -11.03 -2.77
N HIS A 43 -7.06 -11.22 -1.60
CA HIS A 43 -6.76 -10.44 -0.41
C HIS A 43 -5.29 -10.62 0.00
N ILE A 44 -4.82 -11.86 0.12
CA ILE A 44 -3.41 -12.16 0.42
C ILE A 44 -2.46 -11.50 -0.58
N LEU A 45 -2.80 -11.56 -1.87
CA LEU A 45 -1.96 -11.08 -2.97
C LEU A 45 -2.02 -9.55 -3.20
N SER A 46 -2.92 -8.82 -2.54
CA SER A 46 -3.11 -7.38 -2.81
C SER A 46 -3.12 -6.50 -1.57
N ASP A 47 -3.61 -7.00 -0.43
CA ASP A 47 -3.61 -6.31 0.85
C ASP A 47 -3.38 -7.29 2.02
N SER A 48 -2.11 -7.55 2.30
CA SER A 48 -1.66 -8.39 3.41
C SER A 48 -0.41 -7.78 4.03
N PRO A 49 0.14 -8.32 5.14
CA PRO A 49 1.44 -7.92 5.64
C PRO A 49 2.55 -8.00 4.58
N TRP A 50 2.40 -8.88 3.59
CA TRP A 50 3.35 -9.08 2.49
C TRP A 50 2.99 -8.33 1.20
N ALA A 51 1.78 -7.79 1.07
CA ALA A 51 1.30 -7.09 -0.12
C ALA A 51 0.65 -5.76 0.27
N LYS A 52 1.22 -4.63 -0.14
CA LYS A 52 0.69 -3.31 0.23
C LYS A 52 0.43 -2.39 -0.97
N PRO A 53 -0.77 -1.79 -1.07
CA PRO A 53 -0.99 -0.73 -2.04
C PRO A 53 -0.21 0.53 -1.64
N VAL A 54 0.31 1.22 -2.64
CA VAL A 54 1.05 2.48 -2.53
C VAL A 54 0.49 3.42 -3.60
N SER A 55 -0.11 4.53 -3.17
CA SER A 55 -0.58 5.58 -4.07
C SER A 55 0.60 6.48 -4.42
N VAL A 56 0.84 6.68 -5.72
CA VAL A 56 1.89 7.58 -6.22
C VAL A 56 1.25 8.65 -7.10
N THR A 57 1.45 9.91 -6.73
CA THR A 57 1.01 11.07 -7.51
C THR A 57 2.02 11.37 -8.61
N VAL A 58 1.58 11.32 -9.87
CA VAL A 58 2.44 11.63 -11.02
C VAL A 58 2.61 13.14 -11.10
N GLY A 59 3.85 13.64 -11.00
CA GLY A 59 4.18 15.07 -11.08
C GLY A 59 4.57 15.75 -9.76
N SER A 60 4.71 15.01 -8.66
CA SER A 60 5.23 15.55 -7.39
C SER A 60 6.54 14.86 -7.04
N THR A 61 7.65 15.59 -7.09
CA THR A 61 8.84 15.27 -6.30
C THR A 61 8.42 15.29 -4.83
N MET A 62 8.09 14.13 -4.26
CA MET A 62 7.59 14.06 -2.89
C MET A 62 8.64 14.63 -1.92
N PRO A 63 8.27 15.56 -1.03
CA PRO A 63 9.09 15.92 0.11
C PRO A 63 9.17 14.72 1.06
N SER A 64 10.37 14.48 1.56
CA SER A 64 10.69 13.49 2.59
C SER A 64 9.69 13.53 3.76
N GLY A 65 9.28 12.35 4.23
CA GLY A 65 8.29 12.20 5.28
C GLY A 65 8.67 12.80 6.63
N GLY A 66 7.63 13.22 7.35
CA GLY A 66 7.60 13.56 8.76
C GLY A 66 6.16 13.98 9.06
N GLY A 67 5.37 13.16 9.76
CA GLY A 67 5.29 13.27 11.21
C GLY A 67 4.16 14.24 11.56
N GLY A 68 3.10 13.72 12.19
CA GLY A 68 1.81 14.38 12.32
C GLY A 68 1.84 15.77 12.95
N GLY A 69 0.83 16.58 12.63
CA GLY A 69 0.74 17.93 13.17
C GLY A 69 -0.48 18.69 12.69
N ARG A 70 -1.64 18.30 13.23
CA ARG A 70 -2.81 19.13 13.58
C ARG A 70 -3.11 20.33 12.68
N GLY A 71 -4.29 20.27 12.06
CA GLY A 71 -4.98 21.46 11.61
C GLY A 71 -5.09 22.53 12.70
N ARG A 72 -4.99 23.78 12.26
CA ARG A 72 -5.51 24.98 12.91
C ARG A 72 -5.70 25.98 11.77
N GLY A 73 -6.92 26.24 11.30
CA GLY A 73 -7.96 26.83 12.13
C GLY A 73 -7.69 28.33 12.17
N GLY A 74 -8.49 29.09 11.43
CA GLY A 74 -8.30 30.51 11.20
C GLY A 74 -8.31 31.39 12.45
N ARG A 75 -7.74 32.58 12.26
CA ARG A 75 -7.88 33.84 13.00
C ARG A 75 -7.28 34.88 12.04
N GLY A 76 -7.97 35.86 11.50
CA GLY A 76 -8.96 36.73 12.12
C GLY A 76 -8.25 37.93 12.73
N GLY A 77 -8.36 39.11 12.09
CA GLY A 77 -8.34 40.40 12.79
C GLY A 77 -7.31 41.45 12.34
N GLY A 78 -7.85 42.58 11.85
CA GLY A 78 -7.29 43.94 11.95
C GLY A 78 -6.25 44.31 10.89
N GLY A 79 -6.38 45.35 10.08
CA GLY A 79 -7.09 46.62 10.26
C GLY A 79 -6.05 47.75 10.10
N GLY A 80 -6.19 48.57 9.06
CA GLY A 80 -5.28 49.70 8.80
C GLY A 80 -5.64 50.41 7.50
N ALA A 81 -6.51 51.40 7.61
CA ALA A 81 -7.01 52.23 6.53
C ALA A 81 -6.07 53.40 6.20
N THR A 82 -6.38 54.03 5.06
CA THR A 82 -6.37 55.47 4.70
C THR A 82 -5.62 55.76 3.38
N PRO A 83 -5.89 56.88 2.68
CA PRO A 83 -6.88 56.89 1.60
C PRO A 83 -6.37 57.59 0.32
N THR A 84 -6.93 57.28 -0.84
CA THR A 84 -6.87 58.21 -1.97
C THR A 84 -8.22 58.21 -2.66
N ALA A 85 -8.94 59.30 -2.42
CA ALA A 85 -10.05 59.72 -3.26
C ALA A 85 -9.48 60.32 -4.54
N ASP A 86 -9.94 59.87 -5.69
CA ASP A 86 -10.16 60.78 -6.81
C ASP A 86 -11.30 60.31 -7.73
N ALA A 87 -12.08 61.31 -8.13
CA ALA A 87 -13.04 61.47 -9.20
C ALA A 87 -13.65 60.26 -9.96
N GLY A 88 -14.97 60.12 -9.79
CA GLY A 88 -15.95 60.59 -10.78
C GLY A 88 -15.99 59.93 -12.16
N GLY A 89 -17.08 59.19 -12.46
CA GLY A 89 -17.46 58.85 -13.83
C GLY A 89 -18.61 57.85 -13.97
N ALA A 90 -19.84 58.38 -14.14
CA ALA A 90 -21.06 57.86 -14.80
C ALA A 90 -21.54 56.39 -14.68
N PRO A 91 -22.87 56.15 -14.55
CA PRO A 91 -23.46 54.82 -14.56
C PRO A 91 -23.67 54.33 -16.01
N THR A 92 -23.36 53.07 -16.28
CA THR A 92 -23.82 52.39 -17.50
C THR A 92 -24.69 51.21 -17.10
N GLU A 93 -26.01 51.34 -17.26
CA GLU A 93 -26.92 50.21 -17.33
C GLU A 93 -26.81 49.56 -18.72
N SER A 94 -26.36 48.32 -18.74
CA SER A 94 -26.58 47.32 -19.80
C SER A 94 -26.17 45.99 -19.17
N GLY A 95 -27.07 45.06 -18.87
CA GLY A 95 -27.92 44.41 -19.85
C GLY A 95 -27.35 43.01 -20.09
N GLY A 96 -27.88 42.05 -19.32
CA GLY A 96 -27.95 40.60 -19.58
C GLY A 96 -26.86 39.87 -20.38
N GLY A 97 -26.36 38.77 -19.80
CA GLY A 97 -26.11 37.57 -20.58
C GLY A 97 -24.77 36.88 -20.33
N GLY A 98 -24.82 35.81 -19.53
CA GLY A 98 -24.16 34.56 -19.88
C GLY A 98 -22.66 34.40 -19.58
N ARG A 99 -22.40 33.30 -18.88
CA ARG A 99 -21.21 32.43 -19.00
C ARG A 99 -19.89 33.00 -18.47
N GLY A 100 -19.52 32.46 -17.32
CA GLY A 100 -18.15 32.47 -16.83
C GLY A 100 -18.02 31.78 -15.48
N VAL A 101 -18.55 30.56 -15.33
CA VAL A 101 -18.06 29.70 -14.24
C VAL A 101 -16.69 29.25 -14.69
N THR A 102 -15.66 30.02 -14.36
CA THR A 102 -14.27 29.54 -14.40
C THR A 102 -14.14 28.51 -13.30
N ASN A 103 -14.37 27.24 -13.64
CA ASN A 103 -13.94 26.09 -12.85
C ASN A 103 -12.41 25.97 -12.91
N ASP A 104 -11.69 27.03 -12.53
CA ASP A 104 -10.24 26.98 -12.29
C ASP A 104 -10.01 26.65 -10.81
N GLY A 105 -10.56 25.50 -10.40
CA GLY A 105 -10.06 24.79 -9.23
C GLY A 105 -8.79 24.04 -9.64
N PRO A 106 -7.76 23.95 -8.78
CA PRO A 106 -6.57 23.17 -9.09
C PRO A 106 -6.96 21.74 -9.48
N VAL A 107 -6.65 21.33 -10.70
CA VAL A 107 -6.82 19.93 -11.12
C VAL A 107 -5.89 19.09 -10.24
N ALA A 108 -6.48 18.27 -9.37
CA ALA A 108 -5.70 17.35 -8.54
C ALA A 108 -4.86 16.45 -9.44
N ALA A 109 -3.55 16.42 -9.21
CA ALA A 109 -2.64 15.57 -9.97
C ALA A 109 -3.09 14.10 -9.87
N PRO A 110 -3.10 13.34 -10.98
CA PRO A 110 -3.59 11.97 -10.97
C PRO A 110 -2.69 11.09 -10.09
N SER A 111 -3.33 10.27 -9.24
CA SER A 111 -2.64 9.26 -8.44
C SER A 111 -2.85 7.87 -9.04
N VAL A 112 -1.77 7.10 -9.09
CA VAL A 112 -1.76 5.71 -9.58
C VAL A 112 -1.45 4.80 -8.40
N ILE A 113 -2.25 3.75 -8.22
CA ILE A 113 -2.05 2.76 -7.16
C ILE A 113 -1.13 1.66 -7.68
N TYR A 114 0.03 1.52 -7.06
CA TYR A 114 0.93 0.39 -7.23
C TYR A 114 0.76 -0.58 -6.06
N THR A 115 1.10 -1.85 -6.26
CA THR A 115 1.19 -2.84 -5.18
C THR A 115 2.63 -3.28 -5.03
N VAL A 116 3.17 -3.19 -3.81
CA VAL A 116 4.48 -3.72 -3.45
C VAL A 116 4.28 -5.05 -2.72
N ARG A 117 4.87 -6.13 -3.21
CA ARG A 117 4.70 -7.51 -2.73
C ARG A 117 6.00 -8.17 -2.38
N TRP A 118 6.04 -8.86 -1.24
CA TRP A 118 7.14 -9.71 -0.81
C TRP A 118 6.95 -11.14 -1.33
N MET A 119 7.31 -11.38 -2.59
CA MET A 119 6.96 -12.60 -3.34
C MET A 119 7.66 -13.87 -2.88
N SER A 120 8.82 -13.75 -2.23
CA SER A 120 9.53 -14.90 -1.67
C SER A 120 8.90 -15.43 -0.37
N ALA A 121 7.99 -14.67 0.25
CA ALA A 121 7.33 -15.09 1.47
C ALA A 121 6.42 -16.31 1.22
N LEU A 122 6.46 -17.28 2.12
CA LEU A 122 5.68 -18.52 2.01
C LEU A 122 4.17 -18.31 1.74
N PRO A 123 3.42 -17.45 2.47
CA PRO A 123 2.00 -17.23 2.18
C PRO A 123 1.77 -16.64 0.79
N MET A 124 2.71 -15.83 0.27
CA MET A 124 2.64 -15.31 -1.09
C MET A 124 2.87 -16.41 -2.13
N LYS A 125 3.88 -17.27 -1.93
CA LYS A 125 4.11 -18.43 -2.80
C LYS A 125 2.89 -19.36 -2.82
N MET A 126 2.33 -19.68 -1.65
CA MET A 126 1.13 -20.49 -1.53
C MET A 126 -0.05 -19.83 -2.25
N ALA A 127 -0.35 -18.57 -1.99
CA ALA A 127 -1.47 -17.89 -2.63
C ALA A 127 -1.34 -17.85 -4.16
N LEU A 128 -0.14 -17.68 -4.70
CA LEU A 128 0.11 -17.76 -6.15
C LEU A 128 -0.13 -19.15 -6.72
N VAL A 129 0.29 -20.20 -6.01
CA VAL A 129 0.08 -21.59 -6.45
C VAL A 129 -1.41 -21.94 -6.43
N TYR A 130 -2.10 -21.65 -5.33
CA TYR A 130 -3.54 -21.91 -5.18
C TYR A 130 -4.38 -21.06 -6.14
N SER A 131 -3.96 -19.82 -6.45
CA SER A 131 -4.62 -18.99 -7.48
C SER A 131 -4.54 -19.61 -8.88
N LYS A 132 -3.48 -20.36 -9.19
CA LYS A 132 -3.29 -20.98 -10.52
C LYS A 132 -3.89 -22.37 -10.63
N MET A 133 -3.85 -23.15 -9.56
CA MET A 133 -4.17 -24.59 -9.58
C MET A 133 -5.43 -24.94 -8.78
N GLY A 134 -6.00 -24.00 -8.02
CA GLY A 134 -7.09 -24.28 -7.08
C GLY A 134 -6.71 -25.37 -6.08
N ALA A 135 -7.67 -26.24 -5.75
CA ALA A 135 -7.48 -27.33 -4.77
C ALA A 135 -6.42 -28.37 -5.21
N GLU A 136 -6.14 -28.50 -6.51
CA GLU A 136 -5.15 -29.44 -7.05
C GLU A 136 -3.71 -29.10 -6.63
N ALA A 137 -3.47 -27.86 -6.19
CA ALA A 137 -2.19 -27.44 -5.61
C ALA A 137 -1.73 -28.36 -4.46
N ALA A 138 -2.67 -28.90 -3.67
CA ALA A 138 -2.34 -29.70 -2.49
C ALA A 138 -1.68 -31.05 -2.80
N THR A 139 -1.92 -31.60 -3.99
CA THR A 139 -1.39 -32.91 -4.40
C THR A 139 -0.40 -32.82 -5.56
N SER A 140 -0.22 -31.63 -6.15
CA SER A 140 0.68 -31.42 -7.27
C SER A 140 2.16 -31.53 -6.86
N PRO A 141 2.95 -32.42 -7.48
CA PRO A 141 4.40 -32.47 -7.27
C PRO A 141 5.10 -31.16 -7.66
N GLN A 142 4.58 -30.47 -8.69
CA GLN A 142 5.11 -29.19 -9.14
C GLN A 142 4.87 -28.08 -8.10
N ALA A 143 3.68 -28.05 -7.49
CA ALA A 143 3.36 -27.12 -6.41
C ALA A 143 4.26 -27.36 -5.20
N LYS A 144 4.40 -28.62 -4.78
CA LYS A 144 5.26 -29.01 -3.67
C LYS A 144 6.72 -28.60 -3.92
N ALA A 145 7.28 -28.92 -5.09
CA ALA A 145 8.64 -28.55 -5.44
C ALA A 145 8.87 -27.03 -5.46
N PHE A 146 7.87 -26.25 -5.88
CA PHE A 146 7.95 -24.79 -5.86
C PHE A 146 7.90 -24.21 -4.43
N LEU A 147 7.06 -24.76 -3.56
CA LEU A 147 6.90 -24.29 -2.18
C LEU A 147 8.07 -24.66 -1.28
N GLU A 148 8.62 -25.87 -1.45
CA GLU A 148 9.74 -26.40 -0.66
C GLU A 148 11.10 -25.85 -1.10
N LYS A 149 11.18 -25.26 -2.30
CA LYS A 149 12.41 -24.63 -2.77
C LYS A 149 12.81 -23.50 -1.81
N GLU A 150 14.01 -23.62 -1.26
CA GLU A 150 14.64 -22.53 -0.53
C GLU A 150 14.95 -21.37 -1.48
N ASP A 151 14.41 -20.20 -1.16
CA ASP A 151 14.66 -18.99 -1.93
C ASP A 151 16.03 -18.43 -1.58
N GLN A 152 16.91 -18.35 -2.58
CA GLN A 152 18.22 -17.70 -2.45
C GLN A 152 18.13 -16.17 -2.37
N PHE A 153 16.94 -15.63 -2.68
CA PHE A 153 16.68 -14.20 -2.77
C PHE A 153 15.46 -13.81 -1.95
N TYR A 154 15.52 -12.63 -1.33
CA TYR A 154 14.30 -11.88 -1.04
C TYR A 154 13.79 -11.30 -2.35
N VAL A 155 12.55 -11.58 -2.73
CA VAL A 155 11.97 -11.11 -3.99
C VAL A 155 10.88 -10.10 -3.70
N ILE A 156 11.10 -8.84 -4.10
CA ILE A 156 10.09 -7.80 -4.02
C ILE A 156 9.54 -7.55 -5.43
N ASN A 157 8.21 -7.56 -5.57
CA ASN A 157 7.54 -7.21 -6.81
C ASN A 157 6.79 -5.89 -6.66
N VAL A 158 6.92 -5.00 -7.64
CA VAL A 158 6.16 -3.75 -7.74
C VAL A 158 5.33 -3.83 -9.01
N SER A 159 4.00 -3.87 -8.88
CA SER A 159 3.09 -3.88 -10.03
C SER A 159 2.18 -2.66 -10.06
N GLY A 160 1.97 -2.10 -11.25
CA GLY A 160 0.92 -1.12 -11.49
C GLY A 160 -0.47 -1.75 -11.58
N PRO A 161 -1.52 -0.94 -11.79
CA PRO A 161 -2.86 -1.45 -12.00
C PRO A 161 -2.93 -2.29 -13.29
N PRO A 162 -3.88 -3.25 -13.36
CA PRO A 162 -4.10 -4.02 -14.58
C PRO A 162 -4.48 -3.10 -15.73
N ARG A 163 -3.96 -3.38 -16.92
CA ARG A 163 -4.29 -2.61 -18.12
C ARG A 163 -5.63 -3.08 -18.66
N LYS A 164 -6.66 -2.23 -18.56
CA LYS A 164 -7.94 -2.48 -19.24
C LYS A 164 -7.69 -2.35 -20.75
N ASN A 165 -7.83 -3.45 -21.49
CA ASN A 165 -7.93 -3.53 -22.95
C ASN A 165 -6.63 -3.74 -23.78
N GLU A 166 -5.49 -4.11 -23.20
CA GLU A 166 -4.41 -4.67 -24.01
C GLU A 166 -4.59 -6.19 -24.09
N ALA A 167 -4.83 -6.72 -25.30
CA ALA A 167 -4.60 -8.14 -25.54
C ALA A 167 -3.18 -8.44 -25.09
N ALA A 168 -3.03 -9.33 -24.10
CA ALA A 168 -1.78 -9.71 -23.44
C ALA A 168 -0.79 -10.24 -24.48
N THR A 169 -0.17 -9.32 -25.21
CA THR A 169 0.92 -9.64 -26.12
C THR A 169 2.12 -9.68 -25.21
N GLU A 170 2.47 -10.85 -24.72
CA GLU A 170 3.67 -11.10 -23.94
C GLU A 170 4.88 -10.72 -24.78
N ARG A 171 5.24 -9.43 -24.79
CA ARG A 171 6.50 -8.96 -25.33
C ARG A 171 7.46 -8.87 -24.16
N PRO A 172 8.51 -9.72 -24.10
CA PRO A 172 9.57 -9.55 -23.13
C PRO A 172 10.22 -8.20 -23.37
N ARG A 173 9.88 -7.20 -22.56
CA ARG A 173 10.60 -5.93 -22.58
C ARG A 173 11.86 -6.14 -21.77
N GLN A 174 12.95 -6.49 -22.46
CA GLN A 174 14.26 -6.58 -21.84
C GLN A 174 14.72 -5.17 -21.47
N LEU A 175 15.21 -5.00 -20.24
CA LEU A 175 15.89 -3.78 -19.86
C LEU A 175 17.22 -3.71 -20.61
N THR A 176 17.59 -2.52 -21.08
CA THR A 176 18.97 -2.34 -21.53
C THR A 176 19.89 -2.43 -20.30
N PRO A 177 21.14 -2.91 -20.44
CA PRO A 177 22.05 -3.03 -19.30
C PRO A 177 22.24 -1.73 -18.53
N ARG A 178 22.24 -0.59 -19.23
CA ARG A 178 22.31 0.74 -18.61
C ARG A 178 21.10 1.02 -17.72
N VAL A 179 19.89 0.81 -18.23
CA VAL A 179 18.65 1.07 -17.47
C VAL A 179 18.54 0.09 -16.30
N GLU A 180 18.92 -1.18 -16.50
CA GLU A 180 18.96 -2.16 -15.42
C GLU A 180 19.92 -1.72 -14.30
N ALA A 181 21.13 -1.26 -14.64
CA ALA A 181 22.11 -0.76 -13.67
C ALA A 181 21.59 0.47 -12.92
N GLU A 182 21.01 1.46 -13.62
CA GLU A 182 20.40 2.65 -13.01
C GLU A 182 19.29 2.26 -12.01
N ILE A 183 18.43 1.30 -12.37
CA ILE A 183 17.36 0.81 -11.50
C ILE A 183 17.94 0.06 -10.28
N LYS A 184 18.96 -0.78 -10.46
CA LYS A 184 19.64 -1.48 -9.36
C LYS A 184 20.27 -0.49 -8.38
N GLU A 185 20.93 0.55 -8.89
CA GLU A 185 21.59 1.56 -8.07
C GLU A 185 20.60 2.33 -7.19
N ALA A 186 19.44 2.64 -7.78
CA ALA A 186 18.35 3.39 -7.16
C ALA A 186 17.35 2.54 -6.36
N THR A 187 17.60 1.24 -6.20
CA THR A 187 16.72 0.31 -5.48
C THR A 187 17.42 -0.30 -4.27
N SER A 188 16.74 -0.37 -3.13
CA SER A 188 17.30 -0.97 -1.92
C SER A 188 16.26 -1.62 -1.01
N LEU A 189 16.73 -2.61 -0.24
CA LEU A 189 16.15 -3.03 1.04
C LEU A 189 17.02 -2.49 2.17
N SER A 190 16.38 -1.98 3.22
CA SER A 190 17.05 -1.36 4.37
C SER A 190 16.36 -1.77 5.66
N TRP A 191 17.12 -2.12 6.69
CA TRP A 191 16.62 -2.45 8.03
C TRP A 191 17.67 -2.12 9.07
N LYS A 192 17.37 -2.35 10.36
CA LYS A 192 18.21 -1.91 11.48
C LYS A 192 19.68 -2.33 11.37
N ALA A 193 19.97 -3.54 10.92
CA ALA A 193 21.34 -4.06 10.81
C ALA A 193 21.99 -3.78 9.44
N HIS A 194 21.25 -3.26 8.45
CA HIS A 194 21.76 -3.07 7.11
C HIS A 194 21.11 -1.87 6.40
N ASP A 195 21.90 -0.84 6.15
CA ASP A 195 21.38 0.45 5.66
C ASP A 195 20.95 0.43 4.19
N LYS A 196 21.58 -0.40 3.34
CA LYS A 196 21.26 -0.43 1.90
C LYS A 196 21.70 -1.71 1.20
N LEU A 197 20.81 -2.70 1.08
CA LEU A 197 21.01 -3.91 0.28
C LEU A 197 20.42 -3.71 -1.12
N GLN A 198 21.26 -3.79 -2.16
CA GLN A 198 20.82 -3.64 -3.56
C GLN A 198 20.40 -4.99 -4.17
N PRO A 199 19.49 -5.00 -5.16
CA PRO A 199 19.10 -6.22 -5.84
C PRO A 199 20.19 -6.67 -6.82
N LEU A 200 20.43 -7.98 -6.89
CA LEU A 200 21.34 -8.58 -7.88
C LEU A 200 20.67 -8.74 -9.24
N VAL A 201 19.35 -8.94 -9.27
CA VAL A 201 18.58 -9.18 -10.50
C VAL A 201 17.36 -8.29 -10.52
N VAL A 202 17.09 -7.67 -11.67
CA VAL A 202 15.85 -6.94 -11.95
C VAL A 202 15.19 -7.56 -13.17
N GLN A 203 13.93 -7.96 -13.03
CA GLN A 203 13.13 -8.53 -14.11
C GLN A 203 11.89 -7.68 -14.34
N VAL A 204 11.46 -7.60 -15.59
CA VAL A 204 10.24 -6.89 -16.00
C VAL A 204 9.26 -7.89 -16.57
N SER A 205 8.00 -7.81 -16.12
CA SER A 205 6.88 -8.56 -16.67
C SER A 205 5.78 -7.60 -17.12
N GLN A 206 5.10 -7.94 -18.21
CA GLN A 206 4.03 -7.13 -18.82
C GLN A 206 2.85 -8.01 -19.26
N THR A 207 2.51 -9.04 -18.49
CA THR A 207 1.42 -9.94 -18.87
C THR A 207 0.06 -9.25 -18.75
N ASN A 208 -0.31 -8.82 -17.54
CA ASN A 208 -1.60 -8.15 -17.26
C ASN A 208 -1.43 -6.76 -16.63
N SER A 209 -0.26 -6.53 -16.01
CA SER A 209 0.18 -5.25 -15.47
C SER A 209 1.67 -5.12 -15.72
N PHE A 210 2.16 -3.88 -15.76
CA PHE A 210 3.59 -3.65 -15.75
C PHE A 210 4.12 -3.93 -14.34
N ALA A 211 5.05 -4.88 -14.22
CA ALA A 211 5.61 -5.27 -12.94
C ALA A 211 7.13 -5.41 -13.00
N PHE A 212 7.81 -4.88 -11.98
CA PHE A 212 9.23 -5.14 -11.72
C PHE A 212 9.38 -6.15 -10.60
N SER A 213 10.27 -7.12 -10.77
CA SER A 213 10.70 -8.03 -9.72
C SER A 213 12.17 -7.78 -9.39
N PHE A 214 12.46 -7.52 -8.13
CA PHE A 214 13.79 -7.23 -7.59
C PHE A 214 14.22 -8.39 -6.71
N SER A 215 15.33 -9.04 -7.04
CA SER A 215 15.88 -10.17 -6.29
C SER A 215 17.09 -9.71 -5.48
N PHE A 216 16.94 -9.65 -4.17
CA PHE A 216 17.98 -9.26 -3.22
C PHE A 216 18.62 -10.50 -2.62
N PRO A 217 19.96 -10.61 -2.56
CA PRO A 217 20.61 -11.80 -2.04
C PRO A 217 20.30 -11.97 -0.55
N ARG A 218 20.01 -13.21 -0.11
CA ARG A 218 19.84 -13.53 1.32
C ARG A 218 21.17 -13.69 2.07
N THR A 219 22.19 -12.90 1.72
CA THR A 219 23.50 -12.93 2.38
C THR A 219 23.46 -12.31 3.78
N HIS A 220 22.47 -11.47 4.05
CA HIS A 220 22.20 -10.90 5.36
C HIS A 220 20.79 -11.30 5.76
N LEU A 221 20.67 -11.99 6.90
CA LEU A 221 19.38 -12.45 7.41
C LEU A 221 18.62 -11.28 8.02
N ILE A 222 17.33 -11.23 7.73
CA ILE A 222 16.37 -10.31 8.33
C ILE A 222 15.65 -11.08 9.45
N GLU A 223 15.74 -10.58 10.67
CA GLU A 223 15.19 -11.22 11.86
C GLU A 223 14.09 -10.35 12.50
N LEU A 224 13.28 -10.93 13.39
CA LEU A 224 12.14 -10.24 13.97
C LEU A 224 12.56 -9.00 14.79
N GLU A 225 13.76 -9.04 15.36
CA GLU A 225 14.44 -8.00 16.13
C GLU A 225 14.73 -6.74 15.33
N ASP A 226 14.79 -6.85 14.00
CA ASP A 226 14.95 -5.72 13.09
C ASP A 226 13.68 -4.85 13.02
N LYS A 227 12.54 -5.38 13.49
CA LYS A 227 11.21 -4.76 13.60
C LYS A 227 10.56 -4.41 12.27
N GLU A 228 11.28 -3.75 11.38
CA GLU A 228 10.81 -3.33 10.07
C GLU A 228 11.89 -3.40 9.00
N VAL A 229 11.45 -3.60 7.76
CA VAL A 229 12.28 -3.50 6.56
C VAL A 229 11.65 -2.49 5.62
N GLU A 230 12.45 -1.56 5.12
CA GLU A 230 12.07 -0.59 4.10
C GLU A 230 12.54 -1.08 2.72
N PHE A 231 11.61 -1.16 1.79
CA PHE A 231 11.89 -1.22 0.36
C PHE A 231 11.77 0.17 -0.24
N ALA A 232 12.76 0.56 -1.05
CA ALA A 232 12.76 1.81 -1.80
C ALA A 232 13.23 1.56 -3.24
N THR A 233 12.58 2.19 -4.22
CA THR A 233 13.01 2.15 -5.63
C THR A 233 12.65 3.45 -6.34
N LYS A 234 13.48 3.82 -7.33
CA LYS A 234 13.19 4.88 -8.29
C LYS A 234 13.22 4.31 -9.71
N LEU A 235 12.12 4.49 -10.43
CA LEU A 235 11.86 3.96 -11.77
C LEU A 235 11.56 5.14 -12.71
N GLY A 236 12.60 5.77 -13.22
CA GLY A 236 12.48 7.06 -13.90
C GLY A 236 12.01 8.15 -12.93
N GLU A 237 10.84 8.74 -13.18
CA GLU A 237 10.22 9.75 -12.30
C GLU A 237 9.41 9.13 -11.16
N LEU A 238 9.10 7.84 -11.24
CA LEU A 238 8.33 7.11 -10.23
C LEU A 238 9.22 6.78 -9.03
N SER A 239 8.89 7.30 -7.85
CA SER A 239 9.56 6.94 -6.59
C SER A 239 8.58 6.17 -5.70
N ILE A 240 8.96 4.96 -5.29
CA ILE A 240 8.15 4.09 -4.42
C ILE A 240 8.96 3.76 -3.17
N LYS A 241 8.35 3.96 -2.00
CA LYS A 241 8.89 3.55 -0.71
C LYS A 241 7.82 2.81 0.07
N ARG A 242 8.19 1.70 0.71
CA ARG A 242 7.28 0.92 1.54
C ARG A 242 8.01 0.26 2.69
N LYS A 243 7.48 0.45 3.90
CA LYS A 243 7.90 -0.28 5.09
C LYS A 243 7.01 -1.49 5.34
N PHE A 244 7.66 -2.57 5.74
CA PHE A 244 7.08 -3.84 6.13
C PHE A 244 7.38 -4.07 7.61
N LYS A 245 6.35 -4.32 8.42
CA LYS A 245 6.50 -4.59 9.85
C LYS A 245 6.65 -6.09 10.06
N LEU A 246 7.81 -6.53 10.54
CA LEU A 246 8.16 -7.95 10.60
C LEU A 246 7.25 -8.74 11.56
N LYS A 247 6.82 -8.10 12.65
CA LYS A 247 5.84 -8.69 13.58
C LYS A 247 4.47 -8.99 12.95
N ASP A 248 4.13 -8.29 11.87
CA ASP A 248 2.87 -8.51 11.15
C ASP A 248 3.07 -9.56 10.03
N MET A 249 4.32 -9.82 9.62
CA MET A 249 4.70 -10.78 8.56
C MET A 249 4.96 -12.19 9.11
N MET A 250 4.12 -12.61 10.04
CA MET A 250 4.19 -13.94 10.65
C MET A 250 3.22 -14.88 9.95
N PHE A 251 3.70 -16.05 9.58
CA PHE A 251 2.87 -17.13 9.01
C PHE A 251 3.22 -18.43 9.74
N GLU A 252 2.19 -19.12 10.25
CA GLU A 252 2.36 -20.34 11.06
C GLU A 252 3.37 -20.18 12.22
N GLY A 253 3.35 -19.01 12.87
CA GLY A 253 4.23 -18.69 14.00
C GLY A 253 5.69 -18.38 13.64
N LYS A 254 6.03 -18.32 12.35
CA LYS A 254 7.39 -18.00 11.86
C LYS A 254 7.39 -16.74 11.02
N LEU A 255 8.50 -16.00 11.06
CA LEU A 255 8.71 -14.88 10.16
C LEU A 255 8.78 -15.40 8.72
N ALA A 256 7.92 -14.87 7.85
CA ALA A 256 7.85 -15.26 6.45
C ALA A 256 8.31 -14.12 5.54
N LEU A 257 9.44 -14.34 4.86
CA LEU A 257 10.08 -13.45 3.89
C LEU A 257 10.54 -14.28 2.69
#